data_AF-A0A9W9D1L2-F1
#
_entry.id   AF-A0A9W9D1L2-F1
#
_cell.length_a   1.000
_cell.length_b   1.000
_cell.length_c   1.000
_cell.angle_alpha   90.00
_cell.angle_beta   90.00
_cell.angle_gamma   90.00
#
_symmetry.space_group_name_H-M   'P 1'
#
loop_
_entity.id
_entity.type
_entity.pdbx_description
1 polymer ?
#
loop_
_entity_poly.entity_id
_entity_poly.type
_entity_poly.pdbx_seq_one_letter_code
_entity_poly.pdbx_strand_id
1 'polypeptide(L)'
;MHASDLPQVWQKPSAGVLVEALQQLRVEPPVWNLKTSRAEILKEQETTSQHSREIAAYLSRIIGSELAWISEEEEREAVWSEASKRFSERCGRSAMGEITRRWPFDGEGYPAFDLVVREPPLTGDNLGLKTWGSSYVLAQMLYNIGESALSHLLCRKDNQPVPQVLELGSGTGLLGLAAAPIWKAHVILSDLPEIMPNLNHNVEVNRPTIQARGGSVEAGALTWGGQEDEIDNELFPDQNKFRIIIVADPLYNDDHPRLLAGAIDEQLALDEDARAMVMVPKRDTTTIKLLEMFRDEMASKTDAFVCLEESVVAGQDDWGADEDEEAGNVECWLGIFGRRSRNS
;
A
#
# COMPACT_ATOMS: atom_id res chain seq x y z
N MET A 1 -16.65 -5.16 24.30
CA MET A 1 -16.72 -4.54 25.63
C MET A 1 -17.67 -3.36 25.52
N HIS A 2 -18.77 -3.32 26.26
CA HIS A 2 -19.71 -2.20 26.12
C HIS A 2 -19.18 -0.95 26.83
N ALA A 3 -19.62 0.24 26.40
CA ALA A 3 -19.19 1.49 27.04
C ALA A 3 -19.56 1.58 28.53
N SER A 4 -20.57 0.81 28.95
CA SER A 4 -20.98 0.66 30.35
C SER A 4 -19.99 -0.11 31.22
N ASP A 5 -19.16 -0.96 30.62
CA ASP A 5 -18.21 -1.83 31.32
C ASP A 5 -16.87 -1.10 31.59
N LEU A 6 -16.69 0.08 30.97
CA LEU A 6 -15.47 0.89 31.08
C LEU A 6 -15.47 1.75 32.35
N PRO A 7 -14.28 2.07 32.91
CA PRO A 7 -14.15 2.97 34.05
C PRO A 7 -14.78 4.33 33.76
N GLN A 8 -15.68 4.79 34.63
CA GLN A 8 -16.41 6.03 34.40
C GLN A 8 -15.72 7.20 35.12
N VAL A 9 -15.64 8.36 34.47
CA VAL A 9 -15.08 9.60 35.02
C VAL A 9 -15.62 9.93 36.42
N TRP A 10 -16.91 9.71 36.68
CA TRP A 10 -17.53 9.99 37.98
C TRP A 10 -17.06 9.06 39.11
N GLN A 11 -16.48 7.90 38.79
CA GLN A 11 -15.89 6.96 39.75
C GLN A 11 -14.48 7.38 40.20
N LYS A 12 -13.89 8.39 39.54
CA LYS A 12 -12.52 8.86 39.79
C LYS A 12 -11.46 7.74 39.74
N PRO A 13 -11.39 6.94 38.67
CA PRO A 13 -10.37 5.89 38.50
C PRO A 13 -8.97 6.49 38.42
N SER A 14 -7.93 5.72 38.77
CA SER A 14 -6.55 6.17 38.58
C SER A 14 -6.21 6.32 37.09
N ALA A 15 -5.18 7.13 36.78
CA ALA A 15 -4.71 7.32 35.42
C ALA A 15 -4.34 5.99 34.74
N GLY A 16 -3.62 5.11 35.45
CA GLY A 16 -3.25 3.79 34.94
C GLY A 16 -4.45 2.93 34.53
N VAL A 17 -5.54 2.94 35.32
CA VAL A 17 -6.76 2.19 34.99
C VAL A 17 -7.46 2.75 33.75
N LEU A 18 -7.46 4.08 33.58
CA LEU A 18 -8.00 4.71 32.38
C LEU A 18 -7.14 4.38 31.16
N VAL A 19 -5.82 4.50 31.24
CA VAL A 19 -4.91 4.18 30.13
C VAL A 19 -5.05 2.72 29.71
N GLU A 20 -5.07 1.78 30.66
CA GLU A 20 -5.23 0.35 30.36
C GLU A 20 -6.58 0.07 29.67
N ALA A 21 -7.66 0.67 30.17
CA ALA A 21 -8.98 0.53 29.54
C ALA A 21 -9.02 1.16 28.14
N LEU A 22 -8.41 2.32 27.94
CA LEU A 22 -8.33 3.00 26.64
C LEU A 22 -7.50 2.19 25.63
N GLN A 23 -6.40 1.58 26.06
CA GLN A 23 -5.58 0.72 25.21
C GLN A 23 -6.36 -0.49 24.69
N GLN A 24 -7.29 -1.03 25.48
CA GLN A 24 -8.18 -2.12 25.06
C GLN A 24 -9.23 -1.69 24.04
N LEU A 25 -9.48 -0.38 23.90
CA LEU A 25 -10.37 0.19 22.87
C LEU A 25 -9.63 0.46 21.55
N ARG A 26 -8.37 0.04 21.41
CA ARG A 26 -7.65 0.14 20.15
C ARG A 26 -8.42 -0.58 19.04
N VAL A 27 -8.66 0.14 17.96
CA VAL A 27 -9.17 -0.45 16.72
C VAL A 27 -7.99 -0.58 15.80
N GLU A 28 -7.68 -1.81 15.37
CA GLU A 28 -6.74 -1.97 14.28
C GLU A 28 -7.39 -1.46 12.99
N PRO A 29 -6.66 -0.72 12.16
CA PRO A 29 -7.17 -0.29 10.87
C PRO A 29 -7.57 -1.54 10.08
N PRO A 30 -8.75 -1.54 9.43
CA PRO A 30 -9.19 -2.70 8.66
C PRO A 30 -8.17 -3.01 7.55
N VAL A 31 -7.89 -4.29 7.38
CA VAL A 31 -7.19 -4.84 6.22
C VAL A 31 -8.25 -5.27 5.23
N TRP A 32 -8.08 -4.92 3.95
CA TRP A 32 -9.00 -5.37 2.90
C TRP A 32 -9.07 -6.89 2.89
N ASN A 33 -10.27 -7.46 3.02
CA ASN A 33 -10.49 -8.89 2.92
C ASN A 33 -11.28 -9.20 1.65
N LEU A 34 -10.55 -9.56 0.59
CA LEU A 34 -11.10 -9.90 -0.72
C LEU A 34 -11.94 -11.20 -0.70
N LYS A 35 -11.91 -11.99 0.39
CA LYS A 35 -12.64 -13.26 0.53
C LYS A 35 -13.98 -13.13 1.28
N THR A 36 -14.28 -11.98 1.90
CA THR A 36 -15.51 -11.79 2.70
C THR A 36 -16.71 -11.51 1.81
N SER A 37 -17.85 -12.19 2.05
CA SER A 37 -19.05 -12.00 1.26
C SER A 37 -19.79 -10.68 1.61
N ARG A 38 -20.48 -10.08 0.62
CA ARG A 38 -21.28 -8.84 0.78
C ARG A 38 -22.26 -8.87 1.96
N ALA A 39 -22.84 -10.04 2.26
CA ALA A 39 -23.79 -10.21 3.35
C ALA A 39 -23.13 -10.20 4.74
N GLU A 40 -21.88 -10.64 4.84
CA GLU A 40 -21.11 -10.63 6.08
C GLU A 40 -20.60 -9.22 6.39
N ILE A 41 -20.12 -8.49 5.38
CA ILE A 41 -19.66 -7.09 5.51
C ILE A 41 -20.78 -6.18 6.05
N LEU A 42 -21.99 -6.25 5.46
CA LEU A 42 -23.13 -5.41 5.88
C LEU A 42 -23.60 -5.73 7.32
N LYS A 43 -23.57 -7.01 7.69
CA LYS A 43 -23.99 -7.47 9.03
C LYS A 43 -22.99 -7.09 10.12
N GLU A 44 -21.69 -7.15 9.81
CA GLU A 44 -20.62 -6.65 10.68
C GLU A 44 -20.66 -5.12 10.81
N GLN A 45 -20.96 -4.39 9.72
CA GLN A 45 -21.08 -2.93 9.74
C GLN A 45 -22.23 -2.43 10.63
N GLU A 46 -23.42 -3.04 10.56
CA GLU A 46 -24.56 -2.63 11.39
C GLU A 46 -24.32 -2.84 12.89
N THR A 47 -23.79 -4.00 13.27
CA THR A 47 -23.50 -4.34 14.67
C THR A 47 -22.34 -3.52 15.24
N THR A 48 -21.33 -3.24 14.42
CA THR A 48 -20.18 -2.40 14.79
C THR A 48 -20.56 -0.92 14.92
N SER A 49 -21.50 -0.43 14.10
CA SER A 49 -21.88 0.99 14.06
C SER A 49 -22.50 1.49 15.37
N GLN A 50 -23.40 0.72 15.98
CA GLN A 50 -24.03 1.11 17.24
C GLN A 50 -23.02 1.10 18.39
N HIS A 51 -22.17 0.07 18.43
CA HIS A 51 -21.09 -0.07 19.41
C HIS A 51 -20.04 1.05 19.28
N SER A 52 -19.71 1.44 18.04
CA SER A 52 -18.76 2.51 17.74
C SER A 52 -19.24 3.87 18.25
N ARG A 53 -20.53 4.19 18.12
CA ARG A 53 -21.11 5.44 18.65
C ARG A 53 -21.06 5.52 20.17
N GLU A 54 -21.34 4.41 20.86
CA GLU A 54 -21.28 4.34 22.33
C GLU A 54 -19.85 4.58 22.84
N ILE A 55 -18.86 3.96 22.19
CA ILE A 55 -17.45 4.16 22.53
C ILE A 55 -17.00 5.58 22.18
N ALA A 56 -17.39 6.14 21.03
CA ALA A 56 -17.05 7.52 20.66
C ALA A 56 -17.60 8.52 21.69
N ALA A 57 -18.84 8.33 22.16
CA ALA A 57 -19.41 9.15 23.23
C ALA A 57 -18.65 9.02 24.55
N TYR A 58 -18.19 7.81 24.90
CA TYR A 58 -17.35 7.58 26.08
C TYR A 58 -16.00 8.31 25.98
N LEU A 59 -15.30 8.18 24.85
CA LEU A 59 -14.02 8.82 24.60
C LEU A 59 -14.14 10.35 24.61
N SER A 60 -15.18 10.90 23.98
CA SER A 60 -15.48 12.35 24.01
C SER A 60 -15.68 12.87 25.44
N ARG A 61 -16.33 12.08 26.32
CA ARG A 61 -16.49 12.42 27.74
C ARG A 61 -15.18 12.43 28.51
N ILE A 62 -14.21 11.58 28.15
CA ILE A 62 -12.86 11.59 28.75
C ILE A 62 -12.10 12.83 28.28
N ILE A 63 -12.09 13.08 26.96
CA ILE A 63 -11.39 14.23 26.35
C ILE A 63 -11.95 15.55 26.91
N GLY A 64 -13.27 15.65 27.09
CA GLY A 64 -13.91 16.82 27.66
C GLY A 64 -13.82 16.96 29.18
N SER A 65 -13.21 16.00 29.90
CA SER A 65 -13.05 16.06 31.35
C SER A 65 -11.72 16.72 31.73
N GLU A 66 -11.74 17.62 32.71
CA GLU A 66 -10.51 18.19 33.30
C GLU A 66 -9.67 17.16 34.09
N LEU A 67 -10.22 15.97 34.35
CA LEU A 67 -9.57 14.90 35.12
C LEU A 67 -9.01 15.37 36.49
N ALA A 68 -9.68 16.33 37.13
CA ALA A 68 -9.19 17.08 38.30
C ALA A 68 -8.86 16.26 39.56
N TRP A 69 -9.19 14.97 39.60
CA TRP A 69 -8.80 14.06 40.69
C TRP A 69 -7.43 13.41 40.48
N ILE A 70 -6.86 13.50 39.28
CA ILE A 70 -5.50 13.07 38.95
C ILE A 70 -4.59 14.28 39.20
N SER A 71 -3.64 14.13 40.13
CA SER A 71 -2.81 15.24 40.61
C SER A 71 -1.64 15.57 39.69
N GLU A 72 -1.09 14.55 39.02
CA GLU A 72 0.06 14.69 38.13
C GLU A 72 -0.38 15.10 36.72
N GLU A 73 0.20 16.18 36.18
CA GLU A 73 -0.16 16.70 34.86
C GLU A 73 0.24 15.75 33.72
N GLU A 74 1.41 15.12 33.82
CA GLU A 74 1.88 14.12 32.85
C GLU A 74 0.93 12.93 32.73
N GLU A 75 0.33 12.50 33.85
CA GLU A 75 -0.64 11.40 33.86
C GLU A 75 -1.96 11.79 33.19
N ARG A 76 -2.41 13.04 33.34
CA ARG A 76 -3.59 13.54 32.63
C ARG A 76 -3.33 13.61 31.12
N GLU A 77 -2.17 14.13 30.72
CA GLU A 77 -1.74 14.19 29.31
C GLU A 77 -1.70 12.80 28.67
N ALA A 78 -1.18 11.79 29.37
CA ALA A 78 -1.19 10.41 28.88
C ALA A 78 -2.62 9.89 28.63
N VAL A 79 -3.56 10.15 29.55
CA VAL A 79 -4.96 9.75 29.39
C VAL A 79 -5.62 10.49 28.23
N TRP A 80 -5.44 11.81 28.11
CA TRP A 80 -6.03 12.60 27.03
C TRP A 80 -5.45 12.23 25.67
N SER A 81 -4.14 12.02 25.58
CA SER A 81 -3.46 11.60 24.36
C SER A 81 -3.98 10.24 23.89
N GLU A 82 -4.06 9.26 24.80
CA GLU A 82 -4.57 7.93 24.50
C GLU A 82 -6.06 7.97 24.10
N ALA A 83 -6.90 8.72 24.83
CA ALA A 83 -8.32 8.87 24.50
C ALA A 83 -8.55 9.54 23.15
N SER A 84 -7.79 10.60 22.85
CA SER A 84 -7.83 11.31 21.56
C SER A 84 -7.41 10.39 20.42
N LYS A 85 -6.41 9.54 20.63
CA LYS A 85 -5.97 8.52 19.66
C LYS A 85 -7.07 7.48 19.39
N ARG A 86 -7.72 6.94 20.44
CA ARG A 86 -8.84 6.01 20.25
C ARG A 86 -10.05 6.67 19.57
N PHE A 87 -10.24 7.97 19.80
CA PHE A 87 -11.35 8.73 19.22
C PHE A 87 -11.11 8.99 17.74
N SER A 88 -9.90 9.42 17.35
CA SER A 88 -9.55 9.66 15.95
C SER A 88 -9.61 8.39 15.09
N GLU A 89 -9.27 7.22 15.66
CA GLU A 89 -9.45 5.90 15.03
C GLU A 89 -10.90 5.62 14.59
N ARG A 90 -11.88 6.39 15.07
CA ARG A 90 -13.32 6.20 14.83
C ARG A 90 -13.99 7.38 14.12
N CYS A 91 -13.26 8.45 13.79
CA CYS A 91 -13.81 9.68 13.19
C CYS A 91 -13.78 9.69 11.65
N GLY A 92 -13.52 8.55 11.00
CA GLY A 92 -13.29 8.48 9.55
C GLY A 92 -11.82 8.68 9.20
N ARG A 93 -11.41 8.16 8.03
CA ARG A 93 -9.99 7.95 7.69
C ARG A 93 -9.20 9.24 7.49
N SER A 94 -9.86 10.31 7.02
CA SER A 94 -9.24 11.64 6.84
C SER A 94 -8.87 12.32 8.17
N ALA A 95 -9.42 11.86 9.30
CA ALA A 95 -9.12 12.36 10.63
C ALA A 95 -8.14 11.45 11.41
N MET A 96 -7.72 10.31 10.84
CA MET A 96 -6.75 9.41 11.48
C MET A 96 -5.32 9.96 11.31
N GLY A 97 -4.55 9.91 12.40
CA GLY A 97 -3.14 10.27 12.43
C GLY A 97 -2.26 9.23 11.70
N GLU A 98 -1.03 9.04 12.17
CA GLU A 98 -0.16 8.00 11.64
C GLU A 98 -0.81 6.62 11.86
N ILE A 99 -0.82 5.80 10.81
CA ILE A 99 -1.37 4.46 10.82
C ILE A 99 -0.23 3.47 10.58
N THR A 100 -0.23 2.36 11.31
CA THR A 100 0.61 1.19 10.98
C THR A 100 -0.31 0.01 10.80
N ARG A 101 -0.29 -0.59 9.60
CA ARG A 101 -1.11 -1.75 9.23
C ARG A 101 -0.26 -3.00 9.12
N ARG A 102 -0.89 -4.14 9.42
CA ARG A 102 -0.33 -5.46 9.19
C ARG A 102 -1.08 -6.11 8.03
N TRP A 103 -0.35 -6.55 7.02
CA TRP A 103 -0.89 -7.14 5.80
C TRP A 103 -0.56 -8.63 5.76
N PRO A 104 -1.57 -9.51 5.89
CA PRO A 104 -1.35 -10.95 5.83
C PRO A 104 -1.23 -11.43 4.39
N PHE A 105 -0.27 -12.31 4.16
CA PHE A 105 -0.05 -13.02 2.91
C PHE A 105 -0.14 -14.52 3.21
N ASP A 106 -1.29 -15.11 2.93
CA ASP A 106 -1.65 -16.50 3.21
C ASP A 106 -1.97 -17.31 1.93
N GLY A 107 -1.51 -16.82 0.78
CA GLY A 107 -1.77 -17.42 -0.52
C GLY A 107 -1.19 -18.83 -0.68
N GLU A 108 -1.74 -19.58 -1.63
CA GLU A 108 -1.21 -20.89 -1.97
C GLU A 108 0.17 -20.74 -2.64
N GLY A 109 1.12 -21.62 -2.30
CA GLY A 109 2.42 -21.70 -2.97
C GLY A 109 3.61 -21.00 -2.30
N TYR A 110 3.40 -20.30 -1.18
CA TYR A 110 4.47 -19.81 -0.32
C TYR A 110 4.08 -19.90 1.17
N PRO A 111 5.04 -19.99 2.12
CA PRO A 111 4.72 -20.00 3.55
C PRO A 111 4.13 -18.66 4.00
N ALA A 112 3.06 -18.72 4.78
CA ALA A 112 2.36 -17.52 5.26
C ALA A 112 3.28 -16.51 5.98
N PHE A 113 2.98 -15.23 5.81
CA PHE A 113 3.73 -14.15 6.43
C PHE A 113 2.92 -12.87 6.51
N ASP A 114 3.40 -11.96 7.36
CA ASP A 114 2.81 -10.64 7.51
C ASP A 114 3.83 -9.57 7.14
N LEU A 115 3.38 -8.52 6.48
CA LEU A 115 4.13 -7.28 6.31
C LEU A 115 3.55 -6.19 7.20
N VAL A 116 4.41 -5.35 7.76
CA VAL A 116 3.99 -4.21 8.60
C VAL A 116 4.34 -2.92 7.87
N VAL A 117 3.33 -2.13 7.51
CA VAL A 117 3.48 -0.94 6.70
C VAL A 117 2.98 0.28 7.47
N ARG A 118 3.81 1.31 7.55
CA ARG A 118 3.48 2.60 8.14
C ARG A 118 3.01 3.57 7.05
N GLU A 119 1.91 4.25 7.37
CA GLU A 119 1.23 5.28 6.60
C GLU A 119 1.17 6.57 7.43
N PRO A 120 2.00 7.58 7.09
CA PRO A 120 1.94 8.90 7.70
C PRO A 120 0.56 9.57 7.61
N PRO A 121 0.24 10.55 8.49
CA PRO A 121 -1.02 11.29 8.44
C PRO A 121 -1.25 11.99 7.08
N LEU A 122 -2.52 12.14 6.67
CA LEU A 122 -2.90 13.02 5.55
C LEU A 122 -2.76 14.48 5.99
N THR A 123 -1.58 15.05 5.77
CA THR A 123 -1.32 16.47 5.97
C THR A 123 -0.78 17.05 4.67
N GLY A 124 -1.45 18.05 4.09
CA GLY A 124 -1.03 18.65 2.80
C GLY A 124 -1.01 17.65 1.63
N ASP A 125 0.03 17.71 0.80
CA ASP A 125 0.19 16.97 -0.46
C ASP A 125 0.69 15.50 -0.28
N ASN A 126 0.52 14.90 0.90
CA ASN A 126 1.04 13.57 1.25
C ASN A 126 0.25 12.37 0.67
N LEU A 127 -0.35 12.52 -0.52
CA LEU A 127 -1.13 11.45 -1.16
C LEU A 127 -0.28 10.22 -1.53
N GLY A 128 0.99 10.42 -1.88
CA GLY A 128 1.95 9.34 -2.19
C GLY A 128 2.33 8.46 -0.99
N LEU A 129 1.97 8.86 0.23
CA LEU A 129 2.30 8.13 1.46
C LEU A 129 1.19 7.18 1.93
N LYS A 130 0.15 6.99 1.11
CA LYS A 130 -0.95 6.07 1.39
C LYS A 130 -0.78 4.75 0.69
N THR A 131 -1.19 3.68 1.36
CA THR A 131 -1.34 2.39 0.69
C THR A 131 -2.68 2.39 -0.02
N TRP A 132 -2.63 2.24 -1.35
CA TRP A 132 -3.79 2.20 -2.22
C TRP A 132 -4.26 0.77 -2.47
N GLY A 133 -5.57 0.59 -2.65
CA GLY A 133 -6.22 -0.72 -2.84
C GLY A 133 -5.55 -1.62 -3.88
N SER A 134 -5.23 -1.04 -5.05
CA SER A 134 -4.58 -1.74 -6.17
C SER A 134 -3.21 -2.31 -5.83
N SER A 135 -2.43 -1.67 -4.95
CA SER A 135 -1.12 -2.21 -4.51
C SER A 135 -1.28 -3.55 -3.81
N TYR A 136 -2.29 -3.67 -2.94
CA TYR A 136 -2.59 -4.91 -2.25
C TYR A 136 -3.25 -5.94 -3.16
N VAL A 137 -4.16 -5.53 -4.05
CA VAL A 137 -4.78 -6.41 -5.05
C VAL A 137 -3.70 -7.06 -5.92
N LEU A 138 -2.77 -6.27 -6.45
CA LEU A 138 -1.66 -6.82 -7.23
C LEU A 138 -0.76 -7.71 -6.37
N ALA A 139 -0.48 -7.31 -5.12
CA ALA A 139 0.34 -8.11 -4.19
C ALA A 139 -0.25 -9.52 -3.95
N GLN A 140 -1.57 -9.64 -3.85
CA GLN A 140 -2.27 -10.93 -3.69
C GLN A 140 -2.19 -11.81 -4.96
N MET A 141 -1.96 -11.22 -6.13
CA MET A 141 -1.87 -11.93 -7.41
C MET A 141 -0.45 -12.38 -7.77
N LEU A 142 0.58 -11.89 -7.05
CA LEU A 142 1.99 -12.07 -7.41
C LEU A 142 2.38 -13.54 -7.61
N TYR A 143 1.91 -14.46 -6.75
CA TYR A 143 2.25 -15.88 -6.89
C TYR A 143 1.75 -16.46 -8.22
N ASN A 144 0.46 -16.26 -8.53
CA ASN A 144 -0.14 -16.79 -9.76
C ASN A 144 0.52 -16.19 -11.00
N ILE A 145 0.83 -14.89 -10.98
CA ILE A 145 1.54 -14.22 -12.07
C ILE A 145 2.96 -14.77 -12.21
N GLY A 146 3.60 -15.09 -11.09
CA GLY A 146 4.91 -15.71 -11.06
C GLY A 146 4.93 -17.09 -11.73
N GLU A 147 3.90 -17.89 -11.49
CA GLU A 147 3.74 -19.24 -12.06
C GLU A 147 3.24 -19.24 -13.52
N SER A 148 2.63 -18.14 -13.98
CA SER A 148 2.16 -18.00 -15.36
C SER A 148 3.06 -17.05 -16.17
N ALA A 149 2.72 -15.77 -16.21
CA ALA A 149 3.27 -14.76 -17.10
C ALA A 149 4.75 -14.47 -16.87
N LEU A 150 5.28 -14.80 -15.69
CA LEU A 150 6.71 -14.65 -15.35
C LEU A 150 7.44 -15.98 -15.13
N SER A 151 6.82 -17.12 -15.43
CA SER A 151 7.43 -18.44 -15.18
C SER A 151 8.79 -18.60 -15.85
N HIS A 152 8.98 -18.03 -17.04
CA HIS A 152 10.26 -18.02 -17.77
C HIS A 152 11.34 -17.12 -17.13
N LEU A 153 10.94 -16.14 -16.32
CA LEU A 153 11.86 -15.25 -15.59
C LEU A 153 12.14 -15.72 -14.17
N LEU A 154 11.18 -16.37 -13.52
CA LEU A 154 11.25 -16.76 -12.11
C LEU A 154 11.56 -18.24 -11.88
N CYS A 155 11.28 -19.13 -12.84
CA CYS A 155 11.62 -20.56 -12.73
C CYS A 155 13.12 -20.76 -12.96
N ARG A 156 13.88 -20.63 -11.88
CA ARG A 156 15.35 -20.69 -11.90
C ARG A 156 15.84 -22.13 -12.09
N LYS A 157 16.81 -22.31 -12.98
CA LYS A 157 17.73 -23.46 -12.94
C LYS A 157 18.82 -23.19 -11.90
N ASP A 158 19.35 -24.25 -11.28
CA ASP A 158 20.52 -24.16 -10.42
C ASP A 158 21.64 -23.40 -11.16
N ASN A 159 22.13 -22.29 -10.60
CA ASN A 159 23.10 -21.31 -11.12
C ASN A 159 22.60 -20.06 -11.86
N GLN A 160 21.30 -19.82 -12.02
CA GLN A 160 20.83 -18.50 -12.50
C GLN A 160 20.89 -17.44 -11.39
N PRO A 161 21.21 -16.17 -11.71
CA PRO A 161 21.21 -15.09 -10.72
C PRO A 161 19.80 -14.87 -10.14
N VAL A 162 19.74 -14.24 -8.97
CA VAL A 162 18.47 -13.83 -8.35
C VAL A 162 17.80 -12.81 -9.28
N PRO A 163 16.49 -12.94 -9.58
CA PRO A 163 15.78 -11.94 -10.38
C PRO A 163 15.84 -10.57 -9.70
N GLN A 164 16.17 -9.55 -10.48
CA GLN A 164 16.07 -8.16 -10.05
C GLN A 164 14.74 -7.60 -10.54
N VAL A 165 13.96 -7.07 -9.59
CA VAL A 165 12.63 -6.50 -9.80
C VAL A 165 12.70 -5.03 -9.41
N LEU A 166 12.12 -4.15 -10.22
CA LEU A 166 11.92 -2.75 -9.87
C LEU A 166 10.45 -2.47 -9.62
N GLU A 167 10.12 -1.82 -8.50
CA GLU A 167 8.82 -1.19 -8.31
C GLU A 167 8.93 0.32 -8.57
N LEU A 168 8.16 0.83 -9.53
CA LEU A 168 8.06 2.26 -9.81
C LEU A 168 6.87 2.86 -9.04
N GLY A 169 7.08 3.96 -8.32
CA GLY A 169 6.00 4.62 -7.56
C GLY A 169 5.53 3.77 -6.39
N SER A 170 6.48 3.34 -5.56
CA SER A 170 6.25 2.36 -4.49
C SER A 170 5.34 2.88 -3.37
N GLY A 171 5.29 4.19 -3.15
CA GLY A 171 4.62 4.86 -2.05
C GLY A 171 5.05 4.31 -0.70
N THR A 172 4.20 3.44 -0.14
CA THR A 172 4.49 2.73 1.12
C THR A 172 5.35 1.48 0.97
N GLY A 173 5.48 0.95 -0.25
CA GLY A 173 6.28 -0.22 -0.62
C GLY A 173 5.56 -1.56 -0.52
N LEU A 174 4.26 -1.60 -0.21
CA LEU A 174 3.55 -2.85 0.08
C LEU A 174 3.71 -3.92 -1.03
N LEU A 175 3.59 -3.52 -2.29
CA LEU A 175 3.62 -4.44 -3.42
C LEU A 175 5.02 -5.07 -3.59
N GLY A 176 6.09 -4.28 -3.65
CA GLY A 176 7.45 -4.78 -3.79
C GLY A 176 7.97 -5.49 -2.55
N LEU A 177 7.58 -5.05 -1.34
CA LEU A 177 7.86 -5.76 -0.10
C LEU A 177 7.21 -7.15 -0.07
N ALA A 178 6.07 -7.34 -0.73
CA ALA A 178 5.42 -8.65 -0.90
C ALA A 178 6.08 -9.47 -2.02
N ALA A 179 6.48 -8.83 -3.12
CA ALA A 179 7.16 -9.49 -4.23
C ALA A 179 8.49 -10.14 -3.82
N ALA A 180 9.28 -9.49 -2.96
CA ALA A 180 10.58 -9.99 -2.54
C ALA A 180 10.53 -11.42 -1.93
N PRO A 181 9.71 -11.70 -0.91
CA PRO A 181 9.59 -13.05 -0.34
C PRO A 181 8.78 -14.01 -1.20
N ILE A 182 7.76 -13.55 -1.95
CA ILE A 182 6.92 -14.43 -2.79
C ILE A 182 7.73 -14.97 -3.98
N TRP A 183 8.47 -14.11 -4.67
CA TRP A 183 9.29 -14.50 -5.82
C TRP A 183 10.72 -14.87 -5.46
N LYS A 184 11.11 -14.73 -4.19
CA LYS A 184 12.50 -14.93 -3.71
C LYS A 184 13.49 -14.12 -4.55
N ALA A 185 13.11 -12.85 -4.77
CA ALA A 185 13.77 -11.92 -5.66
C ALA A 185 14.52 -10.83 -4.88
N HIS A 186 15.38 -10.12 -5.60
CA HIS A 186 15.95 -8.87 -5.14
C HIS A 186 15.10 -7.73 -5.70
N VAL A 187 14.40 -7.02 -4.83
CA VAL A 187 13.46 -5.96 -5.22
C VAL A 187 14.05 -4.60 -4.89
N ILE A 188 14.04 -3.70 -5.86
CA ILE A 188 14.39 -2.29 -5.68
C ILE A 188 13.09 -1.50 -5.72
N LEU A 189 12.80 -0.80 -4.62
CA LEU A 189 11.63 0.07 -4.50
C LEU A 189 12.05 1.49 -4.89
N SER A 190 11.28 2.15 -5.76
CA SER A 190 11.58 3.52 -6.16
C SER A 190 10.38 4.45 -6.02
N ASP A 191 10.66 5.70 -5.65
CA ASP A 191 9.69 6.79 -5.56
C ASP A 191 10.41 8.14 -5.50
N LEU A 192 9.66 9.23 -5.28
CA LEU A 192 10.19 10.58 -5.12
C LEU A 192 11.03 10.73 -3.84
N PRO A 193 12.03 11.64 -3.82
CA PRO A 193 12.89 11.87 -2.65
C PRO A 193 12.16 12.08 -1.32
N GLU A 194 11.01 12.77 -1.34
CA GLU A 194 10.19 13.05 -0.16
C GLU A 194 9.47 11.81 0.40
N ILE A 195 9.28 10.76 -0.41
CA ILE A 195 8.65 9.49 -0.01
C ILE A 195 9.69 8.56 0.63
N MET A 196 10.97 8.71 0.28
CA MET A 196 12.07 7.84 0.73
C MET A 196 12.18 7.66 2.24
N PRO A 197 11.99 8.68 3.11
CA PRO A 197 12.09 8.47 4.56
C PRO A 197 11.07 7.45 5.08
N ASN A 198 9.84 7.46 4.55
CA ASN A 198 8.83 6.50 4.97
C ASN A 198 9.05 5.11 4.35
N LEU A 199 9.38 5.08 3.05
CA LEU A 199 9.66 3.84 2.34
C LEU A 199 10.83 3.07 2.98
N ASN A 200 11.94 3.75 3.30
CA ASN A 200 13.10 3.15 3.97
C ASN A 200 12.75 2.59 5.36
N HIS A 201 11.87 3.25 6.11
CA HIS A 201 11.39 2.70 7.37
C HIS A 201 10.60 1.40 7.16
N ASN A 202 9.68 1.38 6.20
CA ASN A 202 8.89 0.17 5.90
C ASN A 202 9.79 -0.96 5.40
N VAL A 203 10.82 -0.66 4.61
CA VAL A 203 11.87 -1.61 4.22
C VAL A 203 12.55 -2.21 5.44
N GLU A 204 13.02 -1.38 6.38
CA GLU A 204 13.78 -1.86 7.53
C GLU A 204 12.94 -2.72 8.47
N VAL A 205 11.69 -2.32 8.73
CA VAL A 205 10.75 -3.08 9.55
C VAL A 205 10.51 -4.49 9.01
N ASN A 206 10.46 -4.65 7.68
CA ASN A 206 10.15 -5.92 7.03
C ASN A 206 11.38 -6.73 6.60
N ARG A 207 12.58 -6.15 6.65
CA ARG A 207 13.84 -6.79 6.21
C ARG A 207 14.05 -8.19 6.79
N PRO A 208 13.86 -8.44 8.11
CA PRO A 208 14.05 -9.78 8.67
C PRO A 208 13.06 -10.81 8.10
N THR A 209 11.79 -10.43 7.93
CA THR A 209 10.73 -11.29 7.37
C THR A 209 11.03 -11.68 5.92
N ILE A 210 11.54 -10.73 5.14
CA ILE A 210 11.89 -10.89 3.72
C ILE A 210 13.14 -11.80 3.58
N GLN A 211 14.20 -11.51 4.33
CA GLN A 211 15.45 -12.28 4.29
C GLN A 211 15.24 -13.74 4.72
N ALA A 212 14.43 -13.99 5.76
CA ALA A 212 14.10 -15.33 6.21
C ALA A 212 13.40 -16.20 5.13
N ARG A 213 12.88 -15.56 4.07
CA ARG A 213 12.17 -16.21 2.95
C ARG A 213 12.99 -16.23 1.66
N GLY A 214 14.23 -15.75 1.69
CA GLY A 214 15.14 -15.77 0.55
C GLY A 214 14.95 -14.60 -0.43
N GLY A 215 14.19 -13.58 -0.04
CA GLY A 215 14.13 -12.30 -0.76
C GLY A 215 15.12 -11.29 -0.22
N SER A 216 15.27 -10.17 -0.92
CA SER A 216 15.98 -8.98 -0.44
C SER A 216 15.35 -7.72 -1.00
N VAL A 217 15.50 -6.61 -0.29
CA VAL A 217 14.90 -5.33 -0.68
C VAL A 217 15.81 -4.16 -0.35
N GLU A 218 15.85 -3.21 -1.29
CA GLU A 218 16.52 -1.90 -1.20
C GLU A 218 15.56 -0.83 -1.72
N ALA A 219 15.76 0.43 -1.34
CA ALA A 219 14.93 1.54 -1.80
C ALA A 219 15.79 2.75 -2.16
N GLY A 220 15.44 3.41 -3.27
CA GLY A 220 16.18 4.56 -3.81
C GLY A 220 15.27 5.55 -4.50
N ALA A 221 15.69 6.81 -4.54
CA ALA A 221 14.94 7.86 -5.23
C ALA A 221 14.99 7.63 -6.75
N LEU A 222 13.85 7.76 -7.43
CA LEU A 222 13.75 7.75 -8.88
C LEU A 222 12.55 8.59 -9.32
N THR A 223 12.77 9.89 -9.51
CA THR A 223 11.76 10.78 -10.09
C THR A 223 11.65 10.55 -11.61
N TRP A 224 10.46 10.20 -12.09
CA TRP A 224 10.23 9.97 -13.51
C TRP A 224 10.42 11.26 -14.31
N GLY A 225 11.37 11.26 -15.26
CA GLY A 225 11.73 12.47 -16.02
C GLY A 225 12.38 13.57 -15.17
N GLY A 226 12.83 13.25 -13.95
CA GLY A 226 13.53 14.16 -13.04
C GLY A 226 14.97 14.44 -13.45
N GLN A 227 15.63 15.31 -12.69
CA GLN A 227 17.05 15.63 -12.86
C GLN A 227 17.96 14.66 -12.08
N GLU A 228 19.28 14.72 -12.31
CA GLU A 228 20.26 13.80 -11.68
C GLU A 228 20.25 13.82 -10.15
N ASP A 229 19.85 14.94 -9.52
CA ASP A 229 19.76 15.09 -8.06
C ASP A 229 18.48 14.49 -7.45
N GLU A 230 17.54 14.06 -8.29
CA GLU A 230 16.29 13.40 -7.91
C GLU A 230 16.33 11.87 -8.17
N ILE A 231 17.52 11.36 -8.52
CA ILE A 231 17.76 9.96 -8.85
C ILE A 231 18.92 9.43 -8.01
N ASP A 232 18.72 8.27 -7.38
CA ASP A 232 19.77 7.53 -6.73
C ASP A 232 20.66 6.86 -7.77
N ASN A 233 21.77 7.52 -8.12
CA ASN A 233 22.71 7.04 -9.13
C ASN A 233 23.46 5.75 -8.71
N GLU A 234 23.44 5.36 -7.43
CA GLU A 234 24.03 4.08 -7.01
C GLU A 234 23.10 2.90 -7.37
N LEU A 235 21.79 3.09 -7.20
CA LEU A 235 20.77 2.09 -7.51
C LEU A 235 20.33 2.10 -8.98
N PHE A 236 20.39 3.27 -9.64
CA PHE A 236 19.98 3.46 -11.03
C PHE A 236 21.11 4.00 -11.94
N PRO A 237 22.31 3.38 -11.97
CA PRO A 237 23.47 3.93 -12.70
C PRO A 237 23.38 3.75 -14.23
N ASP A 238 22.65 2.75 -14.72
CA ASP A 238 22.44 2.55 -16.15
C ASP A 238 20.98 2.24 -16.46
N GLN A 239 20.56 2.58 -17.67
CA GLN A 239 19.23 2.26 -18.21
C GLN A 239 19.10 0.77 -18.59
N ASN A 240 17.86 0.31 -18.75
CA ASN A 240 17.47 -1.00 -19.29
C ASN A 240 18.02 -2.20 -18.51
N LYS A 241 18.02 -2.14 -17.18
CA LYS A 241 18.54 -3.21 -16.32
C LYS A 241 17.50 -4.23 -15.86
N PHE A 242 16.27 -3.80 -15.68
CA PHE A 242 15.28 -4.60 -14.98
C PHE A 242 14.48 -5.47 -15.94
N ARG A 243 14.48 -6.79 -15.70
CA ARG A 243 13.67 -7.72 -16.51
C ARG A 243 12.22 -7.79 -16.03
N ILE A 244 11.96 -7.34 -14.80
CA ILE A 244 10.63 -7.27 -14.21
C ILE A 244 10.46 -5.88 -13.61
N ILE A 245 9.44 -5.16 -14.09
CA ILE A 245 8.95 -3.93 -13.47
C ILE A 245 7.53 -4.18 -12.97
N ILE A 246 7.22 -3.73 -11.76
CA ILE A 246 5.86 -3.75 -11.20
C ILE A 246 5.45 -2.33 -10.81
N VAL A 247 4.18 -2.00 -11.03
CA VAL A 247 3.63 -0.66 -10.81
C VAL A 247 2.18 -0.79 -10.36
N ALA A 248 1.78 -0.08 -9.31
CA ALA A 248 0.39 -0.02 -8.87
C ALA A 248 -0.07 1.43 -8.65
N ASP A 249 -1.26 1.75 -9.15
CA ASP A 249 -1.90 3.07 -9.05
C ASP A 249 -1.10 4.29 -9.55
N PRO A 250 -0.45 4.26 -10.72
CA PRO A 250 0.49 5.33 -11.05
C PRO A 250 -0.15 6.60 -11.64
N LEU A 251 -1.45 6.61 -11.97
CA LEU A 251 -2.05 7.63 -12.85
C LEU A 251 -2.97 8.60 -12.10
N TYR A 252 -2.50 9.83 -11.88
CA TYR A 252 -3.22 10.85 -11.12
C TYR A 252 -3.44 12.17 -11.89
N ASN A 253 -2.64 12.46 -12.93
CA ASN A 253 -2.76 13.66 -13.77
C ASN A 253 -2.32 13.36 -15.22
N ASP A 254 -2.50 14.34 -16.10
CA ASP A 254 -2.27 14.22 -17.55
C ASP A 254 -0.80 13.98 -17.95
N ASP A 255 0.16 14.28 -17.07
CA ASP A 255 1.59 14.03 -17.33
C ASP A 255 2.00 12.58 -17.00
N HIS A 256 1.33 11.94 -16.04
CA HIS A 256 1.70 10.60 -15.55
C HIS A 256 1.74 9.51 -16.63
N PRO A 257 0.80 9.45 -17.61
CA PRO A 257 0.89 8.50 -18.71
C PRO A 257 2.24 8.54 -19.45
N ARG A 258 2.70 9.74 -19.83
CA ARG A 258 3.96 9.94 -20.56
C ARG A 258 5.17 9.66 -19.68
N LEU A 259 5.13 10.14 -18.43
CA LEU A 259 6.21 9.97 -17.46
C LEU A 259 6.41 8.50 -17.10
N LEU A 260 5.34 7.78 -16.77
CA LEU A 260 5.39 6.35 -16.46
C LEU A 260 5.88 5.53 -17.65
N ALA A 261 5.35 5.79 -18.85
CA ALA A 261 5.80 5.08 -20.04
C ALA A 261 7.28 5.36 -20.32
N GLY A 262 7.76 6.58 -20.06
CA GLY A 262 9.18 6.93 -20.12
C GLY A 262 10.02 6.16 -19.10
N ALA A 263 9.61 6.13 -17.83
CA ALA A 263 10.30 5.39 -16.78
C ALA A 263 10.36 3.88 -17.06
N ILE A 264 9.27 3.29 -17.56
CA ILE A 264 9.28 1.88 -17.99
C ILE A 264 10.24 1.67 -19.16
N ASP A 265 10.26 2.56 -20.15
CA ASP A 265 11.16 2.46 -21.30
C ASP A 265 12.64 2.60 -20.93
N GLU A 266 12.96 3.50 -20.00
CA GLU A 266 14.31 3.73 -19.50
C GLU A 266 14.81 2.61 -18.59
N GLN A 267 13.93 1.95 -17.82
CA GLN A 267 14.34 0.99 -16.81
C GLN A 267 14.20 -0.47 -17.27
N LEU A 268 13.21 -0.79 -18.13
CA LEU A 268 12.96 -2.15 -18.56
C LEU A 268 14.04 -2.60 -19.54
N ALA A 269 14.60 -3.78 -19.29
CA ALA A 269 15.58 -4.41 -20.15
C ALA A 269 15.08 -4.56 -21.59
N LEU A 270 16.02 -4.55 -22.53
CA LEU A 270 15.73 -4.66 -23.96
C LEU A 270 15.49 -6.11 -24.41
N ASP A 271 15.59 -7.10 -23.50
CA ASP A 271 15.31 -8.49 -23.84
C ASP A 271 13.81 -8.75 -24.06
N GLU A 272 13.50 -9.62 -25.02
CA GLU A 272 12.11 -9.95 -25.40
C GLU A 272 11.31 -10.63 -24.27
N ASP A 273 12.02 -11.17 -23.28
CA ASP A 273 11.43 -11.83 -22.13
C ASP A 273 11.08 -10.85 -21.00
N ALA A 274 11.58 -9.61 -21.01
CA ALA A 274 11.32 -8.63 -19.97
C ALA A 274 9.83 -8.24 -19.92
N ARG A 275 9.30 -8.03 -18.71
CA ARG A 275 7.89 -7.73 -18.46
C ARG A 275 7.72 -6.52 -17.56
N ALA A 276 6.78 -5.64 -17.92
CA ALA A 276 6.28 -4.59 -17.05
C ALA A 276 4.81 -4.87 -16.68
N MET A 277 4.51 -4.92 -15.39
CA MET A 277 3.17 -5.17 -14.86
C MET A 277 2.62 -3.89 -14.28
N VAL A 278 1.49 -3.41 -14.81
CA VAL A 278 0.90 -2.14 -14.39
C VAL A 278 -0.54 -2.38 -13.97
N MET A 279 -0.87 -2.05 -12.73
CA MET A 279 -2.23 -2.06 -12.23
C MET A 279 -2.76 -0.63 -12.09
N VAL A 280 -3.87 -0.34 -12.75
CA VAL A 280 -4.56 0.96 -12.70
C VAL A 280 -5.99 0.76 -12.20
N PRO A 281 -6.37 1.36 -11.05
CA PRO A 281 -7.77 1.41 -10.62
C PRO A 281 -8.59 2.35 -11.51
N LYS A 282 -9.71 1.85 -12.03
CA LYS A 282 -10.66 2.60 -12.85
C LYS A 282 -11.71 3.24 -11.94
N ARG A 283 -11.34 4.30 -11.24
CA ARG A 283 -12.21 5.00 -10.28
C ARG A 283 -13.31 5.79 -10.97
N ASP A 284 -12.99 6.38 -12.11
CA ASP A 284 -13.85 7.34 -12.81
C ASP A 284 -13.47 7.46 -14.30
N THR A 285 -14.17 8.35 -15.02
CA THR A 285 -13.87 8.61 -16.43
C THR A 285 -12.48 9.23 -16.66
N THR A 286 -11.88 9.86 -15.66
CA THR A 286 -10.56 10.48 -15.75
C THR A 286 -9.47 9.42 -15.74
N THR A 287 -9.47 8.54 -14.73
CA THR A 287 -8.54 7.41 -14.61
C THR A 287 -8.62 6.47 -15.82
N ILE A 288 -9.81 6.26 -16.38
CA ILE A 288 -9.98 5.50 -17.63
C ILE A 288 -9.27 6.19 -18.81
N LYS A 289 -9.42 7.51 -18.97
CA LYS A 289 -8.74 8.27 -20.03
C LYS A 289 -7.22 8.27 -19.85
N LEU A 290 -6.74 8.43 -18.62
CA LEU A 290 -5.30 8.37 -18.33
C LEU A 290 -4.73 6.99 -18.68
N LEU A 291 -5.48 5.90 -18.41
CA LEU A 291 -5.09 4.56 -18.82
C LEU A 291 -5.02 4.43 -20.36
N GLU A 292 -5.99 4.97 -21.09
CA GLU A 292 -5.94 5.00 -22.57
C GLU A 292 -4.71 5.75 -23.08
N MET A 293 -4.44 6.95 -22.55
CA MET A 293 -3.24 7.73 -22.87
C MET A 293 -1.96 6.96 -22.55
N PHE A 294 -1.90 6.25 -21.42
CA PHE A 294 -0.73 5.47 -21.04
C PHE A 294 -0.47 4.33 -22.04
N ARG A 295 -1.52 3.66 -22.51
CA ARG A 295 -1.40 2.61 -23.54
C ARG A 295 -0.86 3.17 -24.85
N ASP A 296 -1.31 4.36 -25.25
CA ASP A 296 -0.83 5.04 -26.46
C ASP A 296 0.64 5.48 -26.32
N GLU A 297 1.03 6.01 -25.16
CA GLU A 297 2.42 6.36 -24.83
C GLU A 297 3.35 5.14 -24.85
N MET A 298 2.91 4.01 -24.31
CA MET A 298 3.64 2.74 -24.35
C MET A 298 3.80 2.20 -25.78
N ALA A 299 2.74 2.28 -26.60
CA ALA A 299 2.76 1.80 -27.98
C ALA A 299 3.56 2.70 -28.94
N SER A 300 3.74 3.97 -28.60
CA SER A 300 4.46 4.96 -29.42
C SER A 300 5.95 5.07 -29.11
N LYS A 301 6.48 4.35 -28.11
CA LYS A 301 7.92 4.26 -27.86
C LYS A 301 8.66 3.71 -29.07
N THR A 302 9.94 4.11 -29.20
CA THR A 302 10.80 3.65 -30.30
C THR A 302 10.89 2.13 -30.30
N ASP A 303 11.07 1.56 -29.11
CA ASP A 303 10.91 0.13 -28.84
C ASP A 303 9.52 -0.15 -28.28
N ALA A 304 8.52 -0.05 -29.17
CA ALA A 304 7.11 -0.11 -28.83
C ALA A 304 6.76 -1.29 -27.91
N PHE A 305 5.99 -0.98 -26.88
CA PHE A 305 5.45 -1.99 -25.98
C PHE A 305 4.11 -2.53 -26.49
N VAL A 306 3.88 -3.80 -26.21
CA VAL A 306 2.60 -4.48 -26.47
C VAL A 306 2.07 -5.06 -25.18
N CYS A 307 0.77 -4.91 -24.96
CA CYS A 307 0.07 -5.58 -23.87
C CYS A 307 -0.11 -7.06 -24.26
N LEU A 308 0.58 -7.96 -23.56
CA LEU A 308 0.59 -9.39 -23.82
C LEU A 308 -0.60 -10.08 -23.14
N GLU A 309 -0.92 -9.64 -21.93
CA GLU A 309 -2.03 -10.13 -21.12
C GLU A 309 -2.70 -8.95 -20.42
N GLU A 310 -4.03 -8.96 -20.34
CA GLU A 310 -4.76 -8.01 -19.52
C GLU A 310 -5.93 -8.67 -18.80
N SER A 311 -6.28 -8.13 -17.63
CA SER A 311 -7.43 -8.57 -16.83
C SER A 311 -8.01 -7.42 -16.03
N VAL A 312 -9.23 -7.61 -15.53
CA VAL A 312 -9.87 -6.69 -14.60
C VAL A 312 -10.23 -7.47 -13.35
N VAL A 313 -9.83 -6.94 -12.19
CA VAL A 313 -10.02 -7.57 -10.88
C VAL A 313 -10.75 -6.60 -9.97
N ALA A 314 -11.67 -7.11 -9.15
CA ALA A 314 -12.30 -6.30 -8.12
C ALA A 314 -11.27 -5.97 -7.02
N GLY A 315 -11.15 -4.71 -6.69
CA GLY A 315 -10.33 -4.19 -5.61
C GLY A 315 -11.17 -3.42 -4.60
N GLN A 316 -10.57 -3.18 -3.44
CA GLN A 316 -11.14 -2.29 -2.44
C GLN A 316 -10.15 -1.16 -2.15
N ASP A 317 -10.63 0.08 -2.16
CA ASP A 317 -9.86 1.29 -1.85
C ASP A 317 -10.49 2.05 -0.69
N ASP A 318 -9.64 2.68 0.10
CA ASP A 318 -9.99 3.34 1.35
C ASP A 318 -10.23 4.85 1.19
N TRP A 319 -9.94 5.39 0.00
CA TRP A 319 -9.80 6.82 -0.25
C TRP A 319 -10.67 7.33 -1.42
N GLY A 320 -11.67 6.56 -1.85
CA GLY A 320 -12.67 6.97 -2.86
C GLY A 320 -13.67 8.02 -2.32
N ALA A 321 -14.30 8.79 -3.22
CA ALA A 321 -15.20 9.88 -2.84
C ALA A 321 -16.44 9.41 -2.05
N ASP A 322 -16.69 10.08 -0.93
CA ASP A 322 -17.65 9.77 0.16
C ASP A 322 -19.16 9.97 -0.17
N GLU A 323 -19.63 9.78 -1.41
CA GLU A 323 -21.04 10.11 -1.72
C GLU A 323 -21.99 8.95 -2.05
N ASP A 324 -21.53 7.70 -2.20
CA ASP A 324 -22.42 6.56 -2.45
C ASP A 324 -22.16 5.37 -1.52
N GLU A 325 -23.22 4.61 -1.19
CA GLU A 325 -23.21 3.37 -0.39
C GLU A 325 -22.32 2.24 -0.97
N GLU A 326 -21.63 2.50 -2.08
CA GLU A 326 -20.62 1.66 -2.75
C GLU A 326 -19.17 2.09 -2.46
N ALA A 327 -18.96 3.05 -1.54
CA ALA A 327 -17.65 3.60 -1.15
C ALA A 327 -16.62 2.50 -0.86
N GLY A 328 -15.72 2.31 -1.82
CA GLY A 328 -14.53 1.49 -1.71
C GLY A 328 -14.40 0.37 -2.74
N ASN A 329 -15.44 -0.02 -3.48
CA ASN A 329 -15.25 -1.02 -4.55
C ASN A 329 -14.70 -0.35 -5.82
N VAL A 330 -13.56 -0.82 -6.31
CA VAL A 330 -12.94 -0.29 -7.53
C VAL A 330 -12.52 -1.44 -8.46
N GLU A 331 -12.77 -1.30 -9.75
CA GLU A 331 -12.23 -2.24 -10.73
C GLU A 331 -10.78 -1.88 -11.05
N CYS A 332 -9.85 -2.78 -10.76
CA CYS A 332 -8.43 -2.64 -11.09
C CYS A 332 -8.14 -3.33 -12.42
N TRP A 333 -7.75 -2.55 -13.43
CA TRP A 333 -7.19 -3.10 -14.66
C TRP A 333 -5.73 -3.48 -14.42
N LEU A 334 -5.32 -4.68 -14.83
CA LEU A 334 -3.94 -5.15 -14.83
C LEU A 334 -3.52 -5.40 -16.28
N GLY A 335 -2.43 -4.77 -16.71
CA GLY A 335 -1.76 -5.06 -17.97
C GLY A 335 -0.35 -5.59 -17.76
N ILE A 336 0.01 -6.64 -18.50
CA ILE A 336 1.36 -7.17 -18.58
C ILE A 336 1.92 -6.84 -19.96
N PHE A 337 2.95 -6.00 -19.98
CA PHE A 337 3.58 -5.51 -21.19
C PHE A 337 4.92 -6.20 -21.45
N GLY A 338 5.24 -6.37 -22.73
CA GLY A 338 6.60 -6.68 -23.19
C GLY A 338 6.96 -5.79 -24.37
N ARG A 339 8.25 -5.69 -24.69
CA ARG A 339 8.68 -5.02 -25.93
C ARG A 339 8.26 -5.85 -27.13
N ARG A 340 7.79 -5.19 -28.20
CA ARG A 340 7.52 -5.87 -29.47
C ARG A 340 8.85 -6.43 -29.99
N SER A 341 8.91 -7.75 -30.22
CA SER A 341 10.07 -8.39 -30.84
C SER A 341 10.47 -7.63 -32.10
N ARG A 342 11.73 -7.17 -32.12
CA ARG A 342 12.35 -6.66 -33.34
C ARG A 342 12.64 -7.88 -34.19
N ASN A 343 11.69 -8.31 -35.03
CA ASN A 343 11.99 -9.35 -36.01
C ASN A 343 13.25 -8.96 -36.78
N SER A 344 14.22 -9.89 -36.74
CA SER A 344 15.53 -9.93 -37.42
C SER A 344 15.53 -9.46 -38.87
#